data_AF-A0A483F0J6-F1
#
_entry.id   AF-A0A483F0J6-F1
#
_cell.length_a   1.000
_cell.length_b   1.000
_cell.length_c   1.000
_cell.angle_alpha   90.00
_cell.angle_beta   90.00
_cell.angle_gamma   90.00
#
_symmetry.space_group_name_H-M   'P 1'
#
loop_
_entity.id
_entity.type
_entity.pdbx_description
1 polymer ?
#
loop_
_entity_poly.entity_id
_entity_poly.type
_entity_poly.pdbx_seq_one_letter_code
_entity_poly.pdbx_strand_id
1 'polypeptide(L)'
;MIKPEGILVIEHLIELFFHREVKISEVKEKVSDHNKVLVFYKFKEFEQDIVRLITNDNEFINCLCEKGIEPPEPECAFPDKDFGTYGSLQGDMEFWWNVYWKPFWDSLREEERKQYLERSNLSIGTIEFLKHRR
;
A
#
# COMPACT_ATOMS: atom_id res chain seq x y z
N MET A 1 -2.28 -2.67 0.21
CA MET A 1 -3.40 -1.88 0.77
C MET A 1 -3.28 -0.45 0.34
N ILE A 2 -4.39 0.26 0.25
CA ILE A 2 -4.39 1.62 -0.25
C ILE A 2 -5.48 2.44 0.41
N LYS A 3 -5.17 3.72 0.67
CA LYS A 3 -6.16 4.70 1.10
C LYS A 3 -7.04 5.13 -0.10
N PRO A 4 -8.27 5.62 0.10
CA PRO A 4 -9.16 6.00 -1.00
C PRO A 4 -8.53 6.95 -2.03
N GLU A 5 -7.73 7.92 -1.58
CA GLU A 5 -6.99 8.86 -2.41
C GLU A 5 -5.98 8.18 -3.34
N GLY A 6 -5.37 7.07 -2.90
CA GLY A 6 -4.44 6.31 -3.72
C GLY A 6 -5.14 5.56 -4.85
N ILE A 7 -6.39 5.14 -4.66
CA ILE A 7 -7.18 4.48 -5.73
C ILE A 7 -7.37 5.45 -6.90
N LEU A 8 -7.70 6.71 -6.61
CA LEU A 8 -7.86 7.75 -7.63
C LEU A 8 -6.56 8.01 -8.39
N VAL A 9 -5.42 8.00 -7.68
CA VAL A 9 -4.10 8.12 -8.32
C VAL A 9 -3.85 6.95 -9.29
N ILE A 10 -4.17 5.72 -8.90
CA ILE A 10 -4.02 4.55 -9.78
C ILE A 10 -4.95 4.66 -10.98
N GLU A 11 -6.23 4.97 -10.79
CA GLU A 11 -7.20 5.15 -11.89
C GLU A 11 -6.70 6.17 -12.91
N HIS A 12 -6.20 7.31 -12.44
CA HIS A 12 -5.62 8.34 -13.30
C HIS A 12 -4.36 7.87 -14.04
N LEU A 13 -3.48 7.10 -13.39
CA LEU A 13 -2.31 6.52 -14.05
C LEU A 13 -2.72 5.50 -15.13
N ILE A 14 -3.76 4.70 -14.88
CA ILE A 14 -4.27 3.76 -15.88
C ILE A 14 -4.78 4.52 -17.10
N GLU A 15 -5.53 5.60 -16.89
CA GLU A 15 -6.00 6.46 -17.97
C GLU A 15 -4.82 7.05 -18.77
N LEU A 16 -3.78 7.54 -18.10
CA LEU A 16 -2.60 8.13 -18.74
C LEU A 16 -1.82 7.12 -19.59
N PHE A 17 -1.57 5.91 -19.07
CA PHE A 17 -0.69 4.91 -19.69
C PHE A 17 -1.40 3.96 -20.67
N PHE A 18 -2.70 3.74 -20.48
CA PHE A 18 -3.50 2.79 -21.28
C PHE A 18 -4.64 3.47 -22.04
N HIS A 19 -4.72 4.80 -22.00
CA HIS A 19 -5.71 5.62 -22.71
C HIS A 19 -7.16 5.18 -22.48
N ARG A 20 -7.45 4.70 -21.26
CA ARG A 20 -8.76 4.19 -20.89
C ARG A 20 -9.14 4.65 -19.49
N GLU A 21 -10.24 5.37 -19.40
CA GLU A 21 -10.89 5.68 -18.13
C GLU A 21 -11.42 4.38 -17.51
N VAL A 22 -11.08 4.15 -16.24
CA VAL A 22 -11.45 2.95 -15.49
C VAL A 22 -11.92 3.32 -14.09
N LYS A 23 -12.73 2.44 -13.49
CA LYS A 23 -13.02 2.47 -12.06
C LYS A 23 -12.66 1.14 -11.43
N ILE A 24 -11.75 1.16 -10.46
CA ILE A 24 -11.27 -0.07 -9.84
C ILE A 24 -12.37 -0.65 -8.95
N SER A 25 -12.82 -1.83 -9.33
CA SER A 25 -13.87 -2.58 -8.63
C SER A 25 -13.38 -3.97 -8.24
N GLU A 26 -14.24 -4.74 -7.57
CA GLU A 26 -13.96 -6.14 -7.22
C GLU A 26 -13.93 -7.07 -8.43
N VAL A 27 -14.44 -6.59 -9.57
CA VAL A 27 -14.39 -7.33 -10.82
C VAL A 27 -13.00 -7.22 -11.42
N LYS A 28 -12.44 -8.38 -11.76
CA LYS A 28 -11.16 -8.46 -12.47
C LYS A 28 -11.27 -7.94 -13.88
N GLU A 29 -10.58 -6.83 -14.13
CA GLU A 29 -10.53 -6.19 -15.43
C GLU A 29 -9.14 -6.32 -16.07
N LYS A 30 -9.12 -6.23 -17.39
CA LYS A 30 -7.91 -6.23 -18.21
C LYS A 30 -8.00 -5.08 -19.21
N VAL A 31 -6.93 -4.31 -19.28
CA VAL A 31 -6.70 -3.30 -20.31
C VAL A 31 -5.42 -3.64 -21.05
N SER A 32 -5.40 -3.31 -22.33
CA SER A 32 -4.25 -3.52 -23.19
C SER A 32 -4.13 -2.36 -24.14
N ASP A 33 -2.93 -1.83 -24.27
CA ASP A 33 -2.56 -0.79 -25.22
C ASP A 33 -1.28 -1.21 -25.91
N HIS A 34 -1.33 -1.39 -27.23
CA HIS A 34 -0.24 -1.99 -28.01
C HIS A 34 0.32 -3.29 -27.38
N ASN A 35 1.58 -3.27 -26.91
CA ASN A 35 2.25 -4.40 -26.28
C ASN A 35 2.15 -4.39 -24.74
N LYS A 36 1.49 -3.38 -24.17
CA LYS A 36 1.29 -3.20 -22.73
C LYS A 36 -0.01 -3.89 -22.32
N VAL A 37 0.03 -4.62 -21.22
CA VAL A 37 -1.11 -5.31 -20.64
C VAL A 37 -1.12 -5.03 -19.16
N LEU A 38 -2.26 -4.57 -18.66
CA LEU A 38 -2.52 -4.42 -17.23
C LEU A 38 -3.78 -5.19 -16.87
N VAL A 39 -3.68 -5.96 -15.80
CA VAL A 39 -4.80 -6.60 -15.12
C VAL A 39 -4.91 -6.00 -13.74
N PHE A 40 -6.12 -5.55 -13.37
CA PHE A 40 -6.35 -4.91 -12.09
C PHE A 40 -7.70 -5.30 -11.49
N TYR A 41 -7.76 -5.23 -10.17
CA TYR A 41 -8.96 -5.37 -9.36
C TYR A 41 -8.66 -4.93 -7.93
N LYS A 42 -9.72 -4.71 -7.15
CA LYS A 42 -9.61 -4.58 -5.70
C LYS A 42 -10.32 -5.70 -4.96
N PHE A 43 -9.97 -5.90 -3.71
CA PHE A 43 -10.67 -6.78 -2.78
C PHE A 43 -10.42 -6.27 -1.36
N LYS A 44 -11.25 -6.72 -0.42
CA LYS A 44 -11.08 -6.38 1.00
C LYS A 44 -10.31 -7.45 1.74
N GLU A 45 -9.38 -7.01 2.58
CA GLU A 45 -8.70 -7.85 3.56
C GLU A 45 -8.30 -6.96 4.74
N PHE A 46 -8.40 -7.46 5.97
CA PHE A 46 -8.17 -6.66 7.20
C PHE A 46 -9.01 -5.38 7.26
N GLU A 47 -10.26 -5.42 6.76
CA GLU A 47 -11.15 -4.26 6.62
C GLU A 47 -10.60 -3.11 5.74
N GLN A 48 -9.51 -3.33 5.01
CA GLN A 48 -8.89 -2.36 4.10
C GLN A 48 -9.06 -2.77 2.64
N ASP A 49 -9.12 -1.77 1.75
CA ASP A 49 -9.06 -2.01 0.31
C ASP A 49 -7.63 -2.38 -0.12
N ILE A 50 -7.52 -3.48 -0.86
CA ILE A 50 -6.30 -3.92 -1.51
C ILE A 50 -6.52 -3.88 -3.01
N VAL A 51 -5.72 -3.06 -3.69
CA VAL A 51 -5.64 -3.06 -5.15
C VAL A 51 -4.51 -3.98 -5.58
N ARG A 52 -4.83 -4.92 -6.46
CA ARG A 52 -3.81 -5.76 -7.13
C ARG A 52 -3.67 -5.31 -8.57
N LEU A 53 -2.43 -5.02 -8.95
CA LEU A 53 -2.03 -4.64 -10.31
C LEU A 53 -1.04 -5.67 -10.83
N ILE A 54 -1.24 -6.15 -12.05
CA ILE A 54 -0.35 -7.09 -12.73
C ILE A 54 -0.12 -6.53 -14.12
N THR A 55 1.11 -6.11 -14.41
CA THR A 55 1.46 -5.48 -15.68
C THR A 55 2.80 -5.96 -16.21
N ASN A 56 2.99 -5.86 -17.53
CA ASN A 56 4.28 -6.02 -18.19
C ASN A 56 4.95 -4.67 -18.54
N ASP A 57 4.33 -3.54 -18.19
CA ASP A 57 4.86 -2.20 -18.46
C ASP A 57 5.68 -1.68 -17.27
N ASN A 58 7.01 -1.62 -17.45
CA ASN A 58 7.93 -1.13 -16.42
C ASN A 58 7.82 0.38 -16.19
N GLU A 59 7.45 1.17 -17.21
CA GLU A 59 7.30 2.63 -17.04
C GLU A 59 6.13 2.95 -16.12
N PHE A 60 5.02 2.21 -16.27
CA PHE A 60 3.87 2.29 -15.38
C PHE A 60 4.24 1.92 -13.94
N ILE A 61 5.02 0.85 -13.74
CA ILE A 61 5.49 0.43 -12.40
C ILE A 61 6.36 1.52 -11.78
N ASN A 62 7.31 2.08 -12.53
CA ASN A 62 8.18 3.14 -12.03
C ASN A 62 7.38 4.39 -11.63
N CYS A 63 6.44 4.83 -12.46
CA CYS A 63 5.60 5.98 -12.14
C CYS A 63 4.73 5.72 -10.90
N LEU A 64 4.20 4.51 -10.75
CA LEU A 64 3.44 4.11 -9.56
C LEU A 64 4.29 4.20 -8.29
N CYS A 65 5.54 3.70 -8.32
CA CYS A 65 6.47 3.79 -7.21
C CYS A 65 6.82 5.25 -6.87
N GLU A 66 7.02 6.11 -7.86
CA GLU A 66 7.30 7.53 -7.68
C GLU A 66 6.15 8.31 -7.04
N LYS A 67 4.90 7.87 -7.20
CA LYS A 67 3.75 8.49 -6.50
C LYS A 67 3.80 8.28 -4.99
N GLY A 68 4.62 7.35 -4.49
CA GLY A 68 4.80 7.13 -3.06
C GLY A 68 3.49 6.79 -2.36
N ILE A 69 2.66 5.94 -2.98
CA ILE A 69 1.36 5.57 -2.41
C ILE A 69 1.58 4.84 -1.09
N GLU A 70 1.06 5.42 -0.01
CA GLU A 70 1.25 4.92 1.34
C GLU A 70 0.14 3.95 1.72
N PRO A 71 0.49 2.82 2.36
CA PRO A 71 -0.52 1.98 2.99
C PRO A 71 -1.19 2.74 4.14
N PRO A 72 -2.40 2.31 4.56
CA PRO A 72 -2.98 2.75 5.83
C PRO A 72 -2.02 2.55 7.00
N GLU A 73 -2.15 3.40 8.02
CA GLU A 73 -1.34 3.29 9.24
C GLU A 73 -1.65 1.96 9.96
N PRO A 74 -0.67 1.36 10.69
CA PRO A 74 -0.90 0.10 11.39
C PRO A 74 -2.11 0.12 12.33
N GLU A 75 -2.32 1.24 13.02
CA GLU A 75 -3.44 1.44 13.95
C GLU A 75 -4.79 1.59 13.22
N CYS A 76 -4.81 1.90 11.92
CA CYS A 76 -6.03 1.85 11.12
C CYS A 76 -6.41 0.41 10.74
N ALA A 77 -5.43 -0.44 10.46
CA ALA A 77 -5.68 -1.85 10.12
C ALA A 77 -5.98 -2.70 11.36
N PHE A 78 -5.40 -2.35 12.51
CA PHE A 78 -5.59 -3.04 13.78
C PHE A 78 -5.81 -2.06 14.94
N PRO A 79 -6.99 -1.41 15.03
CA PRO A 79 -7.26 -0.39 16.05
C PRO A 79 -7.27 -0.94 17.48
N ASP A 80 -7.64 -2.21 17.65
CA ASP A 80 -7.76 -2.86 18.97
C ASP A 80 -6.46 -3.54 19.41
N LYS A 81 -5.33 -3.30 18.72
CA LYS A 81 -4.07 -4.02 18.96
C LYS A 81 -2.95 -3.07 19.35
N ASP A 82 -2.17 -3.48 20.36
CA ASP A 82 -0.97 -2.78 20.78
C ASP A 82 0.26 -3.36 20.07
N PHE A 83 0.86 -2.57 19.18
CA PHE A 83 2.09 -2.93 18.48
C PHE A 83 3.33 -2.88 19.39
N GLY A 84 3.27 -2.18 20.53
CA GLY A 84 4.38 -2.00 21.46
C GLY A 84 4.66 -3.18 22.40
N THR A 85 3.76 -4.17 22.48
CA THR A 85 3.95 -5.33 23.37
C THR A 85 4.75 -6.46 22.69
N TYR A 86 5.69 -7.08 23.43
CA TYR A 86 6.49 -8.22 22.95
C TYR A 86 5.58 -9.41 22.59
N GLY A 87 5.58 -9.84 21.32
CA GLY A 87 4.73 -10.93 20.82
C GLY A 87 3.44 -10.51 20.11
N SER A 88 3.26 -9.21 19.83
CA SER A 88 2.07 -8.63 19.17
C SER A 88 1.79 -9.15 17.75
N LEU A 89 2.81 -9.60 17.03
CA LEU A 89 2.70 -10.07 15.65
C LEU A 89 2.66 -11.59 15.61
N GLN A 90 1.45 -12.14 15.73
CA GLN A 90 1.17 -13.55 15.45
C GLN A 90 -0.06 -13.66 14.55
N GLY A 91 -0.04 -14.67 13.67
CA GLY A 91 -1.13 -14.93 12.73
C GLY A 91 -1.35 -13.78 11.76
N ASP A 92 -2.60 -13.32 11.68
CA ASP A 92 -3.10 -12.30 10.76
C ASP A 92 -2.29 -11.00 10.76
N MET A 93 -1.85 -10.53 11.92
CA MET A 93 -1.07 -9.29 12.01
C MET A 93 0.35 -9.47 11.47
N GLU A 94 0.99 -10.64 11.72
CA GLU A 94 2.32 -10.93 11.17
C GLU A 94 2.28 -11.04 9.65
N PHE A 95 1.27 -11.73 9.12
CA PHE A 95 1.04 -11.82 7.69
C PHE A 95 0.84 -10.42 7.09
N TRP A 96 -0.08 -9.64 7.66
CA TRP A 96 -0.34 -8.27 7.21
C TRP A 96 0.93 -7.42 7.18
N TRP A 97 1.69 -7.45 8.27
CA TRP A 97 2.93 -6.70 8.41
C TRP A 97 3.92 -7.07 7.31
N ASN A 98 4.20 -8.36 7.13
CA ASN A 98 5.20 -8.83 6.18
C ASN A 98 4.78 -8.64 4.72
N VAL A 99 3.49 -8.77 4.40
CA VAL A 99 3.00 -8.75 3.01
C VAL A 99 2.67 -7.34 2.53
N TYR A 100 2.11 -6.49 3.38
CA TYR A 100 1.59 -5.18 2.96
C TYR A 100 2.37 -4.00 3.49
N TRP A 101 2.80 -4.03 4.76
CA TRP A 101 3.33 -2.84 5.41
C TRP A 101 4.86 -2.75 5.38
N LYS A 102 5.55 -3.83 5.75
CA LYS A 102 7.01 -3.91 5.79
C LYS A 102 7.67 -3.51 4.46
N PRO A 103 7.18 -3.95 3.27
CA PRO A 103 7.79 -3.52 2.00
C PRO A 103 7.78 -2.00 1.79
N PHE A 104 6.71 -1.32 2.23
CA PHE A 104 6.65 0.14 2.21
C PHE A 104 7.70 0.75 3.15
N TRP A 105 7.76 0.31 4.40
CA TRP A 105 8.74 0.81 5.37
C TRP A 105 10.19 0.62 4.93
N ASP A 106 10.48 -0.56 4.39
CA ASP A 106 11.79 -0.95 3.92
C ASP A 106 12.22 -0.09 2.73
N SER A 107 11.26 0.38 1.92
CA SER A 107 11.52 1.26 0.77
C SER A 107 11.88 2.70 1.15
N LEU A 108 11.50 3.17 2.34
CA LEU A 108 11.79 4.54 2.81
C LEU A 108 13.24 4.69 3.28
N ARG A 109 13.88 5.80 2.92
CA ARG A 109 15.17 6.23 3.50
C ARG A 109 14.99 6.72 4.94
N GLU A 110 16.10 6.89 5.66
CA GLU A 110 16.07 7.29 7.08
C GLU A 110 15.34 8.62 7.31
N GLU A 111 15.56 9.59 6.43
CA GLU A 111 14.92 10.90 6.45
C GLU A 111 13.42 10.79 6.14
N GLU A 112 13.03 9.93 5.20
CA GLU A 112 11.63 9.69 4.83
C GLU A 112 10.88 8.97 5.95
N ARG A 113 11.54 8.02 6.63
CA ARG A 113 11.00 7.38 7.84
C ARG A 113 10.80 8.40 8.96
N LYS A 114 11.76 9.30 9.17
CA LYS A 114 11.63 10.35 10.18
C LYS A 114 10.44 11.26 9.88
N GLN A 115 10.34 11.75 8.64
CA GLN A 115 9.22 12.57 8.19
C GLN A 115 7.88 11.85 8.33
N TYR A 116 7.83 10.55 8.00
CA TYR A 116 6.65 9.71 8.19
C TYR A 116 6.23 9.70 9.67
N LEU A 117 7.16 9.40 10.58
CA LEU A 117 6.86 9.35 12.02
C LEU A 117 6.47 10.73 12.60
N GLU A 118 7.01 11.82 12.06
CA GLU A 118 6.69 13.19 12.52
C GLU A 118 5.28 13.66 12.10
N ARG A 119 4.78 13.19 10.94
CA ARG A 119 3.44 13.57 10.45
C ARG A 119 2.33 12.57 10.81
N SER A 120 2.70 11.33 11.12
CA SER A 120 1.73 10.28 11.46
C SER A 120 1.25 10.40 12.90
N ASN A 121 -0.01 10.04 13.14
CA ASN A 121 -0.64 10.13 14.46
C ASN A 121 -0.54 8.80 15.22
N LEU A 122 0.62 8.16 15.16
CA LEU A 122 0.86 6.85 15.78
C LEU A 122 1.08 6.97 17.28
N SER A 123 0.66 5.95 18.03
CA SER A 123 1.01 5.81 19.43
C SER A 123 2.52 5.65 19.63
N ILE A 124 3.00 6.05 20.82
CA ILE A 124 4.41 5.90 21.19
C ILE A 124 4.87 4.43 21.09
N GLY A 125 4.01 3.49 21.45
CA GLY A 125 4.30 2.06 21.34
C GLY A 125 4.56 1.62 19.90
N THR A 126 3.72 2.06 18.95
CA THR A 126 3.92 1.80 17.53
C THR A 126 5.17 2.48 16.99
N ILE A 127 5.44 3.73 17.38
CA ILE A 127 6.67 4.45 16.97
C ILE A 127 7.92 3.70 17.43
N GLU A 128 7.97 3.25 18.68
CA GLU A 128 9.10 2.50 19.21
C GLU A 128 9.24 1.15 18.51
N PHE A 129 8.13 0.46 18.23
CA PHE A 129 8.11 -0.77 17.44
C PHE A 129 8.72 -0.55 16.05
N LEU A 130 8.34 0.51 15.34
CA LEU A 130 8.86 0.84 14.00
C LEU A 130 10.37 1.15 14.00
N LYS A 131 10.88 1.80 15.05
CA LYS A 131 12.31 2.13 15.16
C LYS A 131 13.19 0.91 15.41
N HIS A 132 12.71 -0.06 16.19
CA HIS A 132 13.51 -1.19 16.64
C HIS A 132 13.53 -2.38 15.67
N ARG A 133 12.60 -2.42 14.70
CA ARG A 133 12.50 -3.51 13.72
C ARG A 133 13.04 -3.03 12.35
N ARG A 134 14.28 -3.42 12.04
CA ARG A 134 14.88 -3.32 10.68
C ARG A 134 14.64 -4.64 9.94
#